data_AF-R9R9M5-F1
#
_entry.id   AF-R9R9M5-F1
#
_cell.length_a   1.000
_cell.length_b   1.000
_cell.length_c   1.000
_cell.angle_alpha   90.00
_cell.angle_beta   90.00
_cell.angle_gamma   90.00
#
_symmetry.space_group_name_H-M   'P 1'
#
loop_
_entity.id
_entity.type
_entity.pdbx_description
1 polymer ?
#
loop_
_entity_poly.entity_id
_entity_poly.type
_entity_poly.pdbx_seq_one_letter_code
_entity_poly.pdbx_strand_id
1 'polypeptide(L)'
;MEAIYGEHYENLPLIHALGHTVEKYGGEAFRNSVSDRNYNVLEFFINNGVDINYNKPDMIYPFKPTPLCVAARYVDLPMCKFLVEHGADVTLTEKDGMRPYSIALEKGDIEMAEYFKSLEPPEYHSLQNKLDELKIFKLPKILINFLQGDKLHFELDNCDFRWIDFFSLIDTIPMKVGRQKLLRISKATGDYEDIYIVWNPKTKKIAFYDMEHEELKNIASFEDYIKNISSYMQKIIEGNL
;
A
#
# COMPACT_ATOMS: atom_id res chain seq x y z
N MET A 1 14.84 -21.76 13.72
CA MET A 1 14.05 -20.63 13.19
C MET A 1 12.56 -20.81 13.46
N GLU A 2 12.05 -22.02 13.76
CA GLU A 2 10.61 -22.31 13.90
C GLU A 2 9.96 -21.97 15.27
N ALA A 3 10.73 -21.55 16.28
CA ALA A 3 10.22 -21.50 17.66
C ALA A 3 9.27 -20.33 17.97
N ILE A 4 9.23 -19.27 17.15
CA ILE A 4 8.37 -18.07 17.35
C ILE A 4 7.12 -18.11 16.43
N TYR A 5 6.96 -19.15 15.60
CA TYR A 5 6.01 -19.15 14.48
C TYR A 5 4.63 -19.76 14.78
N GLY A 6 4.40 -20.31 15.98
CA GLY A 6 3.26 -21.21 16.22
C GLY A 6 2.13 -20.67 17.10
N GLU A 7 1.94 -19.35 17.26
CA GLU A 7 1.01 -18.77 18.25
C GLU A 7 1.27 -19.20 19.72
N HIS A 8 2.36 -19.95 19.95
CA HIS A 8 2.81 -20.45 21.24
C HIS A 8 3.63 -19.39 21.97
N TYR A 9 2.99 -18.23 22.20
CA TYR A 9 3.59 -17.07 22.82
C TYR A 9 4.08 -17.32 24.25
N GLU A 10 3.61 -18.40 24.90
CA GLU A 10 4.12 -18.91 26.18
C GLU A 10 5.61 -19.24 26.18
N ASN A 11 6.19 -19.53 25.01
CA ASN A 11 7.61 -19.87 24.88
C ASN A 11 8.51 -18.63 24.68
N LEU A 12 7.94 -17.45 24.46
CA LEU A 12 8.70 -16.22 24.20
C LEU A 12 9.74 -15.89 25.30
N PRO A 13 9.42 -16.00 26.61
CA PRO A 13 10.41 -15.76 27.66
C PRO A 13 11.58 -16.76 27.62
N LEU A 14 11.29 -18.03 27.30
CA LEU A 14 12.31 -19.07 27.20
C LEU A 14 13.21 -18.87 25.98
N ILE A 15 12.63 -18.54 24.82
CA ILE A 15 13.37 -18.27 23.58
C ILE A 15 14.28 -17.04 23.75
N HIS A 16 13.79 -16.00 24.41
CA HIS A 16 14.57 -14.83 24.77
C HIS A 16 15.76 -15.21 25.68
N ALA A 17 15.54 -16.02 26.72
CA ALA A 17 16.58 -16.48 27.63
C ALA A 17 17.65 -17.37 26.94
N LEU A 18 17.29 -18.05 25.85
CA LEU A 18 18.21 -18.86 25.04
C LEU A 18 19.05 -18.03 24.04
N GLY A 19 18.99 -16.69 24.10
CA GLY A 19 19.81 -15.79 23.28
C GLY A 19 19.21 -15.41 21.93
N HIS A 20 17.98 -15.87 21.63
CA HIS A 20 17.17 -15.38 20.51
C HIS A 20 16.36 -14.17 20.96
N THR A 21 17.05 -13.04 21.14
CA THR A 21 16.43 -11.84 21.70
C THR A 21 15.35 -11.27 20.77
N VAL A 22 14.31 -10.72 21.37
CA VAL A 22 13.22 -10.03 20.68
C VAL A 22 13.74 -8.87 19.83
N GLU A 23 14.65 -8.06 20.37
CA GLU A 23 15.30 -6.96 19.65
C GLU A 23 15.91 -7.40 18.31
N LYS A 24 16.55 -8.57 18.28
CA LYS A 24 17.29 -9.02 17.09
C LYS A 24 16.43 -9.83 16.11
N TYR A 25 15.45 -10.58 16.60
CA TYR A 25 14.75 -11.60 15.81
C TYR A 25 13.21 -11.50 15.87
N GLY A 26 12.66 -10.62 16.72
CA GLY A 26 11.23 -10.56 16.99
C GLY A 26 10.40 -9.81 15.95
N GLY A 27 11.01 -9.03 15.05
CA GLY A 27 10.27 -8.12 14.16
C GLY A 27 9.26 -8.82 13.23
N GLU A 28 9.63 -9.95 12.64
CA GLU A 28 8.73 -10.74 11.79
C GLU A 28 7.55 -11.31 12.58
N ALA A 29 7.84 -11.95 13.71
CA ALA A 29 6.81 -12.50 14.60
C ALA A 29 5.88 -11.41 15.15
N PHE A 30 6.43 -10.26 15.55
CA PHE A 30 5.66 -9.12 16.01
C PHE A 30 4.72 -8.62 14.93
N ARG A 31 5.21 -8.40 13.71
CA ARG A 31 4.37 -8.01 12.57
C ARG A 31 3.24 -9.00 12.31
N ASN A 32 3.53 -10.29 12.32
CA ASN A 32 2.53 -11.33 12.07
C ASN A 32 1.48 -11.40 13.18
N SER A 33 1.87 -11.15 14.43
CA SER A 33 0.95 -11.16 15.58
C SER A 33 -0.01 -9.96 15.64
N VAL A 34 0.17 -8.92 14.81
CA VAL A 34 -0.70 -7.74 14.77
C VAL A 34 -2.16 -8.12 14.49
N SER A 35 -2.39 -9.04 13.54
CA SER A 35 -3.74 -9.46 13.17
C SER A 35 -4.46 -10.27 14.25
N ASP A 36 -3.72 -10.82 15.21
CA ASP A 36 -4.28 -11.69 16.27
C ASP A 36 -4.99 -10.87 17.36
N ARG A 37 -4.80 -9.54 17.39
CA ARG A 37 -5.36 -8.63 18.41
C ARG A 37 -5.01 -9.00 19.85
N ASN A 38 -3.91 -9.73 20.03
CA ASN A 38 -3.42 -10.13 21.35
C ASN A 38 -2.46 -9.06 21.90
N TYR A 39 -3.02 -8.00 22.49
CA TYR A 39 -2.24 -6.88 23.02
C TYR A 39 -1.19 -7.30 24.06
N ASN A 40 -1.44 -8.34 24.87
CA ASN A 40 -0.45 -8.83 25.83
C ASN A 40 0.83 -9.34 25.15
N VAL A 41 0.68 -9.99 24.00
CA VAL A 41 1.80 -10.49 23.19
C VAL A 41 2.56 -9.32 22.56
N LEU A 42 1.81 -8.36 22.00
CA LEU A 42 2.41 -7.15 21.41
C LEU A 42 3.18 -6.34 22.46
N GLU A 43 2.60 -6.13 23.65
CA GLU A 43 3.26 -5.48 24.77
C GLU A 43 4.52 -6.23 25.21
N PHE A 44 4.51 -7.56 25.24
CA PHE A 44 5.72 -8.33 25.52
C PHE A 44 6.82 -8.02 24.50
N PHE A 45 6.52 -8.04 23.20
CA PHE A 45 7.51 -7.72 22.17
C PHE A 45 8.05 -6.29 22.31
N ILE A 46 7.16 -5.31 22.51
CA ILE A 46 7.52 -3.89 22.67
C ILE A 46 8.40 -3.69 23.90
N ASN A 47 8.02 -4.25 25.06
CA ASN A 47 8.79 -4.15 26.31
C ASN A 47 10.15 -4.84 26.23
N ASN A 48 10.35 -5.75 25.27
CA ASN A 48 11.61 -6.43 25.01
C ASN A 48 12.37 -5.87 23.79
N GLY A 49 12.05 -4.64 23.37
CA GLY A 49 12.83 -3.87 22.41
C GLY A 49 12.66 -4.29 20.97
N VAL A 50 11.50 -4.84 20.58
CA VAL A 50 11.23 -5.14 19.16
C VAL A 50 11.29 -3.85 18.32
N ASP A 51 11.79 -3.98 17.10
CA ASP A 51 11.62 -2.94 16.09
C ASP A 51 10.13 -2.84 15.67
N ILE A 52 9.40 -1.89 16.26
CA ILE A 52 7.99 -1.63 15.96
C ILE A 52 7.75 -1.25 14.49
N ASN A 53 8.80 -0.82 13.79
CA ASN A 53 8.79 -0.39 12.40
C ASN A 53 9.36 -1.44 11.44
N TYR A 54 9.47 -2.70 11.88
CA TYR A 54 10.01 -3.80 11.08
C TYR A 54 9.38 -3.88 9.68
N ASN A 55 10.20 -3.72 8.64
CA ASN A 55 9.74 -3.65 7.24
C ASN A 55 10.60 -4.49 6.29
N LYS A 56 10.93 -5.72 6.67
CA LYS A 56 11.67 -6.65 5.80
C LYS A 56 10.72 -7.61 5.08
N PRO A 57 11.09 -8.11 3.89
CA PRO A 57 10.29 -9.09 3.18
C PRO A 57 10.39 -10.45 3.89
N ASP A 58 9.31 -11.22 3.87
CA ASP A 58 9.29 -12.63 4.24
C ASP A 58 8.41 -13.43 3.26
N MET A 59 8.15 -14.70 3.54
CA MET A 59 7.32 -15.57 2.68
C MET A 59 5.84 -15.14 2.61
N ILE A 60 5.34 -14.49 3.65
CA ILE A 60 3.95 -14.03 3.77
C ILE A 60 3.80 -12.64 3.14
N TYR A 61 4.81 -11.78 3.33
CA TYR A 61 4.77 -10.37 3.03
C TYR A 61 5.96 -9.91 2.17
N PRO A 62 5.94 -10.19 0.84
CA PRO A 62 7.01 -9.79 -0.07
C PRO A 62 7.10 -8.27 -0.26
N PHE A 63 6.02 -7.54 0.01
CA PHE A 63 5.90 -6.08 -0.14
C PHE A 63 6.44 -5.29 1.06
N LYS A 64 6.98 -5.96 2.08
CA LYS A 64 7.67 -5.30 3.21
C LYS A 64 6.78 -4.36 4.05
N PRO A 65 5.58 -4.77 4.47
CA PRO A 65 4.72 -3.96 5.32
C PRO A 65 5.36 -3.70 6.68
N THR A 66 5.13 -2.52 7.24
CA THR A 66 5.31 -2.31 8.68
C THR A 66 4.15 -2.98 9.43
N PRO A 67 4.31 -3.29 10.73
CA PRO A 67 3.19 -3.70 11.60
C PRO A 67 1.98 -2.75 11.49
N LEU A 68 2.22 -1.45 11.39
CA LEU A 68 1.16 -0.45 11.25
C LEU A 68 0.41 -0.56 9.91
N CYS A 69 1.12 -0.79 8.80
CA CYS A 69 0.46 -1.04 7.52
C CYS A 69 -0.33 -2.36 7.50
N VAL A 70 0.11 -3.38 8.24
CA VAL A 70 -0.67 -4.63 8.42
C VAL A 70 -1.99 -4.29 9.12
N ALA A 71 -1.96 -3.59 10.26
CA ALA A 71 -3.17 -3.17 10.97
C ALA A 71 -4.12 -2.34 10.08
N ALA A 72 -3.58 -1.42 9.29
CA ALA A 72 -4.37 -0.60 8.37
C ALA A 72 -5.07 -1.44 7.29
N ARG A 73 -4.44 -2.49 6.76
CA ARG A 73 -5.08 -3.40 5.78
C ARG A 73 -6.25 -4.19 6.37
N TYR A 74 -6.16 -4.56 7.65
CA TYR A 74 -7.25 -5.18 8.39
C TYR A 74 -8.33 -4.19 8.82
N VAL A 75 -8.21 -2.90 8.44
CA VAL A 75 -9.15 -1.84 8.79
C VAL A 75 -9.35 -1.76 10.31
N ASP A 76 -8.25 -1.92 11.05
CA ASP A 76 -8.22 -1.98 12.51
C ASP A 76 -7.67 -0.68 13.11
N LEU A 77 -8.50 0.36 13.11
CA LEU A 77 -8.14 1.66 13.67
C LEU A 77 -7.69 1.59 15.16
N PRO A 78 -8.33 0.79 16.05
CA PRO A 78 -7.82 0.58 17.41
C PRO A 78 -6.39 0.05 17.45
N MET A 79 -6.07 -0.99 16.67
CA MET A 79 -4.71 -1.52 16.60
C MET A 79 -3.72 -0.50 16.01
N CYS A 80 -4.14 0.27 15.00
CA CYS A 80 -3.34 1.35 14.44
C CYS A 80 -2.98 2.39 15.52
N LYS A 81 -3.96 2.83 16.31
CA LYS A 81 -3.76 3.77 17.43
C LYS A 81 -2.80 3.20 18.47
N PHE A 82 -2.98 1.94 18.86
CA PHE A 82 -2.08 1.27 19.79
C PHE A 82 -0.63 1.26 19.29
N LEU A 83 -0.40 0.89 18.03
CA LEU A 83 0.97 0.88 17.47
C LEU A 83 1.57 2.28 17.41
N VAL A 84 0.79 3.30 17.03
CA VAL A 84 1.24 4.71 17.00
C VAL A 84 1.57 5.22 18.41
N GLU A 85 0.75 4.89 19.42
CA GLU A 85 1.01 5.23 20.82
C GLU A 85 2.34 4.64 21.33
N HIS A 86 2.78 3.51 20.75
CA HIS A 86 4.06 2.86 21.05
C HIS A 86 5.20 3.27 20.09
N GLY A 87 5.00 4.29 19.25
CA GLY A 87 6.05 4.88 18.42
C GLY A 87 6.17 4.32 17.01
N ALA A 88 5.14 3.66 16.48
CA ALA A 88 5.10 3.31 15.07
C ALA A 88 5.10 4.58 14.20
N ASP A 89 5.96 4.60 13.18
CA ASP A 89 6.10 5.72 12.27
C ASP A 89 5.06 5.63 11.15
N VAL A 90 4.14 6.60 11.14
CA VAL A 90 3.03 6.69 10.17
C VAL A 90 3.50 7.03 8.74
N THR A 91 4.75 7.44 8.57
CA THR A 91 5.29 7.92 7.27
C THR A 91 6.04 6.84 6.49
N LEU A 92 6.35 5.70 7.12
CA LEU A 92 7.10 4.62 6.49
C LEU A 92 6.30 3.95 5.37
N THR A 93 6.96 3.81 4.23
CA THR A 93 6.36 3.22 3.03
C THR A 93 6.80 1.78 2.83
N GLU A 94 5.94 1.00 2.23
CA GLU A 94 6.20 -0.35 1.75
C GLU A 94 6.97 -0.35 0.42
N LYS A 95 7.27 -1.54 -0.13
CA LYS A 95 8.03 -1.70 -1.38
C LYS A 95 7.39 -0.94 -2.55
N ASP A 96 6.07 -0.85 -2.58
CA ASP A 96 5.28 -0.20 -3.62
C ASP A 96 5.03 1.30 -3.36
N GLY A 97 5.49 1.84 -2.23
CA GLY A 97 5.29 3.24 -1.85
C GLY A 97 4.03 3.50 -1.03
N MET A 98 3.21 2.48 -0.74
CA MET A 98 2.04 2.63 0.13
C MET A 98 2.48 2.89 1.57
N ARG A 99 1.74 3.74 2.29
CA ARG A 99 1.87 4.02 3.72
C ARG A 99 0.50 3.93 4.40
N PRO A 100 0.40 3.92 5.75
CA PRO A 100 -0.86 3.68 6.46
C PRO A 100 -2.05 4.52 5.96
N TYR A 101 -1.85 5.82 5.70
CA TYR A 101 -2.87 6.69 5.10
C TYR A 101 -3.36 6.22 3.72
N SER A 102 -2.45 5.88 2.79
CA SER A 102 -2.85 5.50 1.43
C SER A 102 -3.53 4.14 1.41
N ILE A 103 -3.16 3.25 2.33
CA ILE A 103 -3.88 1.99 2.58
C ILE A 103 -5.29 2.27 3.11
N ALA A 104 -5.45 3.22 4.04
CA ALA A 104 -6.77 3.62 4.53
C ALA A 104 -7.66 4.17 3.40
N LEU A 105 -7.10 4.99 2.50
CA LEU A 105 -7.80 5.47 1.30
C LEU A 105 -8.18 4.32 0.35
N GLU A 106 -7.27 3.37 0.11
CA GLU A 106 -7.52 2.19 -0.71
C GLU A 106 -8.66 1.34 -0.14
N LYS A 107 -8.67 1.11 1.18
CA LYS A 107 -9.73 0.37 1.89
C LYS A 107 -11.02 1.18 2.12
N GLY A 108 -11.02 2.47 1.76
CA GLY A 108 -12.19 3.33 1.88
C GLY A 108 -12.54 3.74 3.32
N ASP A 109 -11.63 3.55 4.27
CA ASP A 109 -11.83 3.96 5.67
C ASP A 109 -11.40 5.41 5.86
N ILE A 110 -12.39 6.30 5.79
CA ILE A 110 -12.17 7.75 5.89
C ILE A 110 -11.74 8.17 7.30
N GLU A 111 -12.24 7.51 8.34
CA GLU A 111 -11.87 7.85 9.72
C GLU A 111 -10.37 7.55 9.96
N MET A 112 -9.93 6.37 9.52
CA MET A 112 -8.54 5.96 9.60
C MET A 112 -7.63 6.84 8.72
N ALA A 113 -8.08 7.22 7.52
CA ALA A 113 -7.33 8.13 6.66
C ALA A 113 -7.15 9.52 7.32
N GLU A 114 -8.21 10.10 7.87
CA GLU A 114 -8.11 11.40 8.56
C GLU A 114 -7.27 11.32 9.84
N TYR A 115 -7.32 10.19 10.56
CA TYR A 115 -6.42 9.94 11.68
C TYR A 115 -4.95 9.98 11.24
N PHE A 116 -4.55 9.21 10.23
CA PHE A 116 -3.16 9.21 9.78
C PHE A 116 -2.72 10.55 9.20
N LYS A 117 -3.57 11.21 8.42
CA LYS A 117 -3.32 12.55 7.89
C LYS A 117 -3.06 13.59 9.00
N SER A 118 -3.75 13.47 10.13
CA SER A 118 -3.55 14.37 11.28
C SER A 118 -2.19 14.20 11.97
N LEU A 119 -1.55 13.04 11.78
CA LEU A 119 -0.25 12.69 12.36
C LEU A 119 0.91 12.97 11.40
N GLU A 120 0.62 13.13 10.11
CA GLU A 120 1.64 13.29 9.09
C GLU A 120 2.10 14.74 8.93
N PRO A 121 3.32 14.95 8.41
CA PRO A 121 3.76 16.29 8.06
C PRO A 121 2.80 16.91 7.02
N PRO A 122 2.30 18.14 7.23
CA PRO A 122 1.35 18.79 6.32
C PRO A 122 1.82 18.86 4.87
N GLU A 123 3.14 18.82 4.63
CA GLU A 123 3.78 18.82 3.33
C GLU A 123 3.35 17.65 2.44
N TYR A 124 2.98 16.52 3.02
CA TYR A 124 2.50 15.35 2.26
C TYR A 124 1.13 15.58 1.63
N HIS A 125 0.33 16.50 2.20
CA HIS A 125 -1.03 16.82 1.73
C HIS A 125 -1.09 18.17 1.00
N SER A 126 0.08 18.72 0.63
CA SER A 126 0.18 19.96 -0.15
C SER A 126 0.11 19.67 -1.64
N LEU A 127 -0.89 20.25 -2.32
CA LEU A 127 -1.02 20.17 -3.77
C LEU A 127 0.23 20.67 -4.50
N GLN A 128 0.86 21.75 -4.00
CA GLN A 128 2.05 22.31 -4.62
C GLN A 128 3.22 21.33 -4.54
N ASN A 129 3.46 20.75 -3.36
CA ASN A 129 4.53 19.77 -3.17
C ASN A 129 4.29 18.53 -4.04
N LYS A 130 3.03 18.08 -4.14
CA LYS A 130 2.67 16.97 -5.02
C LYS A 130 2.99 17.29 -6.48
N LEU A 131 2.59 18.46 -6.96
CA LEU A 131 2.88 18.86 -8.34
C LEU A 131 4.38 18.93 -8.62
N ASP A 132 5.18 19.38 -7.64
CA ASP A 132 6.64 19.40 -7.74
C ASP A 132 7.25 17.99 -7.80
N GLU A 133 6.78 17.07 -6.97
CA GLU A 133 7.12 15.64 -7.04
C GLU A 133 6.77 15.05 -8.42
N LEU A 134 5.59 15.37 -8.94
CA LEU A 134 5.05 14.78 -10.17
C LEU A 134 5.74 15.27 -11.46
N LYS A 135 6.56 16.33 -11.40
CA LYS A 135 7.32 16.85 -12.56
C LYS A 135 8.14 15.77 -13.27
N ILE A 136 8.75 14.84 -12.52
CA ILE A 136 9.57 13.77 -13.10
C ILE A 136 8.74 12.75 -13.90
N PHE A 137 7.45 12.64 -13.63
CA PHE A 137 6.53 11.72 -14.29
C PHE A 137 5.97 12.27 -15.61
N LYS A 138 6.17 13.56 -15.91
CA LYS A 138 5.79 14.18 -17.19
C LYS A 138 4.33 13.92 -17.57
N LEU A 139 3.43 14.03 -16.58
CA LEU A 139 2.00 13.77 -16.78
C LEU A 139 1.43 14.76 -17.82
N PRO A 140 0.62 14.30 -18.77
CA PRO A 140 -0.09 15.20 -19.67
C PRO A 140 -1.15 15.99 -18.89
N LYS A 141 -1.43 17.22 -19.30
CA LYS A 141 -2.39 18.11 -18.63
C LYS A 141 -3.77 17.47 -18.45
N ILE A 142 -4.22 16.67 -19.43
CA ILE A 142 -5.49 15.96 -19.34
C ILE A 142 -5.53 14.95 -18.18
N LEU A 143 -4.43 14.26 -17.89
CA LEU A 143 -4.35 13.33 -16.75
C LEU A 143 -4.31 14.08 -15.43
N ILE A 144 -3.57 15.20 -15.36
CA ILE A 144 -3.56 16.05 -14.17
C ILE A 144 -4.97 16.57 -13.86
N ASN A 145 -5.64 17.14 -14.88
CA ASN A 145 -7.00 17.65 -14.73
C ASN A 145 -8.00 16.55 -14.31
N PHE A 146 -7.85 15.33 -14.86
CA PHE A 146 -8.68 14.20 -14.48
C PHE A 146 -8.51 13.85 -13.00
N LEU A 147 -7.27 13.70 -12.52
CA LEU A 147 -6.98 13.34 -11.13
C LEU A 147 -7.32 14.46 -10.11
N GLN A 148 -7.49 15.72 -10.58
CA GLN A 148 -8.01 16.82 -9.78
C GLN A 148 -9.53 16.97 -9.87
N GLY A 149 -10.20 16.15 -10.69
CA GLY A 149 -11.64 16.13 -10.83
C GLY A 149 -12.33 15.41 -9.67
N ASP A 150 -13.66 15.43 -9.71
CA ASP A 150 -14.57 14.79 -8.77
C ASP A 150 -15.01 13.38 -9.21
N LYS A 151 -15.03 13.12 -10.53
CA LYS A 151 -15.38 11.81 -11.08
C LYS A 151 -14.16 10.89 -11.19
N LEU A 152 -13.83 10.23 -10.08
CA LEU A 152 -12.74 9.26 -9.97
C LEU A 152 -13.21 7.80 -9.79
N HIS A 153 -14.52 7.57 -9.78
CA HIS A 153 -15.13 6.24 -9.74
C HIS A 153 -15.80 5.94 -11.09
N PHE A 154 -15.62 4.72 -11.59
CA PHE A 154 -16.20 4.24 -12.83
C PHE A 154 -16.72 2.82 -12.66
N GLU A 155 -18.02 2.63 -12.88
CA GLU A 155 -18.62 1.32 -13.17
C GLU A 155 -18.20 0.87 -14.58
N LEU A 156 -17.89 -0.41 -14.73
CA LEU A 156 -17.32 -1.01 -15.92
C LEU A 156 -18.27 -2.06 -16.51
N ASP A 157 -19.05 -1.64 -17.50
CA ASP A 157 -19.95 -2.54 -18.24
C ASP A 157 -19.20 -3.67 -18.96
N ASN A 158 -19.70 -4.91 -18.82
CA ASN A 158 -19.12 -6.11 -19.43
C ASN A 158 -17.62 -6.31 -19.13
N CYS A 159 -17.19 -5.97 -17.90
CA CYS A 159 -15.83 -6.15 -17.46
C CYS A 159 -15.79 -6.85 -16.10
N ASP A 160 -14.93 -7.87 -15.95
CA ASP A 160 -14.90 -8.68 -14.71
C ASP A 160 -14.33 -7.90 -13.52
N PHE A 161 -13.62 -6.79 -13.75
CA PHE A 161 -13.25 -5.85 -12.68
C PHE A 161 -14.49 -5.19 -12.04
N ARG A 162 -15.61 -5.08 -12.76
CA ARG A 162 -16.88 -4.42 -12.39
C ARG A 162 -16.78 -2.92 -12.15
N TRP A 163 -15.76 -2.43 -11.47
CA TRP A 163 -15.53 -1.01 -11.22
C TRP A 163 -14.04 -0.70 -11.05
N ILE A 164 -13.69 0.57 -11.18
CA ILE A 164 -12.36 1.10 -10.85
C ILE A 164 -12.50 2.45 -10.15
N ASP A 165 -11.72 2.59 -9.08
CA ASP A 165 -11.49 3.86 -8.41
C ASP A 165 -10.08 4.37 -8.71
N PHE A 166 -9.96 5.67 -8.92
CA PHE A 166 -8.69 6.37 -9.02
C PHE A 166 -8.40 7.15 -7.75
N PHE A 167 -7.12 7.31 -7.42
CA PHE A 167 -6.68 8.26 -6.42
C PHE A 167 -6.92 9.69 -6.91
N SER A 168 -7.13 10.62 -5.99
CA SER A 168 -6.96 12.05 -6.30
C SER A 168 -5.49 12.31 -6.66
N LEU A 169 -5.20 13.44 -7.32
CA LEU A 169 -3.84 13.79 -7.71
C LEU A 169 -2.87 13.74 -6.51
N ILE A 170 -3.32 14.28 -5.36
CA ILE A 170 -2.54 14.36 -4.12
C ILE A 170 -2.19 12.95 -3.61
N ASP A 171 -3.11 12.00 -3.78
CA ASP A 171 -3.01 10.66 -3.20
C ASP A 171 -2.36 9.63 -4.14
N THR A 172 -1.98 10.02 -5.36
CA THR A 172 -1.28 9.11 -6.29
C THR A 172 0.05 8.59 -5.73
N ILE A 173 0.39 7.34 -6.01
CA ILE A 173 1.51 6.65 -5.36
C ILE A 173 2.69 6.46 -6.33
N PRO A 174 3.84 7.10 -6.08
CA PRO A 174 5.06 6.86 -6.84
C PRO A 174 5.61 5.46 -6.53
N MET A 175 5.79 4.65 -7.56
CA MET A 175 6.31 3.30 -7.46
C MET A 175 7.67 3.16 -8.15
N LYS A 176 8.46 2.17 -7.71
CA LYS A 176 9.69 1.76 -8.38
C LYS A 176 9.65 0.27 -8.72
N VAL A 177 9.53 -0.03 -10.02
CA VAL A 177 9.56 -1.40 -10.56
C VAL A 177 10.86 -1.60 -11.32
N GLY A 178 11.78 -2.35 -10.70
CA GLY A 178 13.16 -2.48 -11.16
C GLY A 178 13.87 -1.13 -11.28
N ARG A 179 14.16 -0.71 -12.52
CA ARG A 179 14.76 0.60 -12.82
C ARG A 179 13.73 1.66 -13.25
N GLN A 180 12.47 1.28 -13.43
CA GLN A 180 11.41 2.18 -13.91
C GLN A 180 10.73 2.86 -12.73
N LYS A 181 10.48 4.16 -12.86
CA LYS A 181 9.55 4.91 -11.99
C LYS A 181 8.18 4.87 -12.64
N LEU A 182 7.17 4.44 -11.90
CA LEU A 182 5.78 4.42 -12.33
C LEU A 182 4.97 5.27 -11.35
N LEU A 183 3.83 5.79 -11.76
CA LEU A 183 2.90 6.46 -10.86
C LEU A 183 1.61 5.65 -10.83
N ARG A 184 1.29 5.01 -9.71
CA ARG A 184 0.00 4.37 -9.52
C ARG A 184 -1.08 5.44 -9.41
N ILE A 185 -2.07 5.30 -10.28
CA ILE A 185 -3.22 6.20 -10.35
C ILE A 185 -4.51 5.49 -9.92
N SER A 186 -4.60 4.16 -10.03
CA SER A 186 -5.73 3.42 -9.45
C SER A 186 -5.63 3.37 -7.94
N LYS A 187 -6.75 3.64 -7.28
CA LYS A 187 -6.98 3.38 -5.87
C LYS A 187 -7.38 1.92 -5.67
N ALA A 188 -8.41 1.45 -6.36
CA ALA A 188 -8.87 0.05 -6.29
C ALA A 188 -9.50 -0.39 -7.61
N THR A 189 -9.48 -1.70 -7.88
CA THR A 189 -9.89 -2.32 -9.15
C THR A 189 -10.75 -3.55 -8.89
N GLY A 190 -11.99 -3.34 -8.46
CA GLY A 190 -12.90 -4.46 -8.18
C GLY A 190 -12.36 -5.40 -7.10
N ASP A 191 -12.46 -6.71 -7.37
CA ASP A 191 -11.91 -7.77 -6.50
C ASP A 191 -10.43 -8.09 -6.78
N TYR A 192 -9.80 -7.42 -7.75
CA TYR A 192 -8.41 -7.67 -8.13
C TYR A 192 -7.48 -6.72 -7.37
N GLU A 193 -7.03 -7.13 -6.18
CA GLU A 193 -6.19 -6.29 -5.30
C GLU A 193 -4.76 -6.11 -5.81
N ASP A 194 -4.25 -7.01 -6.66
CA ASP A 194 -2.85 -7.01 -7.12
C ASP A 194 -2.63 -6.32 -8.49
N ILE A 195 -3.70 -5.86 -9.16
CA ILE A 195 -3.62 -5.20 -10.46
C ILE A 195 -3.67 -3.68 -10.31
N TYR A 196 -2.57 -2.99 -10.60
CA TYR A 196 -2.48 -1.55 -10.52
C TYR A 196 -2.52 -0.90 -11.90
N ILE A 197 -3.37 0.11 -12.07
CA ILE A 197 -3.30 1.01 -13.22
C ILE A 197 -2.33 2.13 -12.91
N VAL A 198 -1.32 2.25 -13.76
CA VAL A 198 -0.18 3.12 -13.56
C VAL A 198 0.06 4.00 -14.79
N TRP A 199 0.60 5.18 -14.57
CA TRP A 199 1.22 5.98 -15.60
C TRP A 199 2.70 5.60 -15.76
N ASN A 200 3.10 5.27 -16.99
CA ASN A 200 4.50 5.02 -17.32
C ASN A 200 5.12 6.26 -18.01
N PRO A 201 6.01 7.00 -17.33
CA PRO A 201 6.61 8.22 -17.88
C PRO A 201 7.60 7.95 -19.03
N LYS A 202 8.11 6.72 -19.15
CA LYS A 202 9.03 6.32 -20.23
C LYS A 202 8.28 6.18 -21.56
N THR A 203 7.12 5.55 -21.53
CA THR A 203 6.30 5.28 -22.72
C THR A 203 5.21 6.33 -22.94
N LYS A 204 4.95 7.18 -21.94
CA LYS A 204 3.86 8.16 -21.90
C LYS A 204 2.49 7.51 -22.13
N LYS A 205 2.30 6.34 -21.55
CA LYS A 205 1.09 5.53 -21.67
C LYS A 205 0.57 5.14 -20.28
N ILE A 206 -0.72 4.88 -20.22
CA ILE A 206 -1.30 4.07 -19.16
C ILE A 206 -0.83 2.64 -19.36
N ALA A 207 -0.50 1.98 -18.26
CA ALA A 207 -0.07 0.60 -18.19
C ALA A 207 -0.81 -0.07 -17.03
N PHE A 208 -0.86 -1.40 -17.02
CA PHE A 208 -1.13 -2.12 -15.79
C PHE A 208 0.17 -2.72 -15.26
N TYR A 209 0.25 -2.83 -13.94
CA TYR A 209 1.27 -3.57 -13.24
C TYR A 209 0.60 -4.62 -12.36
N ASP A 210 0.92 -5.88 -12.61
CA ASP A 210 0.53 -7.01 -11.78
C ASP A 210 1.58 -7.20 -10.69
N MET A 211 1.18 -6.99 -9.44
CA MET A 211 2.04 -7.12 -8.27
C MET A 211 2.40 -8.57 -7.94
N GLU A 212 1.49 -9.50 -8.19
CA GLU A 212 1.66 -10.92 -7.91
C GLU A 212 2.69 -11.53 -8.87
N HIS A 213 2.58 -11.23 -10.16
CA HIS A 213 3.43 -11.77 -11.22
C HIS A 213 4.61 -10.86 -11.61
N GLU A 214 4.74 -9.69 -10.99
CA GLU A 214 5.70 -8.62 -11.34
C GLU A 214 5.67 -8.24 -12.85
N GLU A 215 4.49 -8.27 -13.47
CA GLU A 215 4.31 -8.02 -14.91
C GLU A 215 3.89 -6.56 -15.19
N LEU A 216 4.58 -5.88 -16.11
CA LEU A 216 4.24 -4.53 -16.56
C LEU A 216 3.96 -4.51 -18.07
N LYS A 217 2.75 -4.13 -18.48
CA LYS A 217 2.38 -3.96 -19.90
C LYS A 217 1.67 -2.63 -20.14
N ASN A 218 2.05 -1.96 -21.24
CA ASN A 218 1.38 -0.73 -21.66
C ASN A 218 -0.01 -1.06 -22.23
N ILE A 219 -0.97 -0.20 -21.94
CA ILE A 219 -2.34 -0.30 -22.42
C ILE A 219 -2.54 0.66 -23.59
N ALA A 220 -2.60 1.96 -23.32
CA ALA A 220 -2.94 2.98 -24.32
C ALA A 220 -2.47 4.38 -23.89
N SER A 221 -2.72 5.39 -24.74
CA SER A 221 -2.67 6.77 -24.29
C SER A 221 -3.75 7.00 -23.21
N PHE A 222 -3.57 8.00 -22.34
CA PHE A 222 -4.60 8.31 -21.34
C PHE A 222 -5.93 8.73 -22.00
N GLU A 223 -5.87 9.47 -23.10
CA GLU A 223 -7.05 9.92 -23.86
C GLU A 223 -7.86 8.76 -24.44
N ASP A 224 -7.20 7.71 -24.95
CA ASP A 224 -7.89 6.53 -25.47
C ASP A 224 -8.41 5.64 -24.35
N TYR A 225 -7.61 5.47 -23.29
CA TYR A 225 -7.96 4.68 -22.13
C TYR A 225 -9.25 5.19 -21.47
N ILE A 226 -9.34 6.48 -21.17
CA ILE A 226 -10.49 7.05 -20.45
C ILE A 226 -11.80 6.99 -21.27
N LYS A 227 -11.71 6.95 -22.60
CA LYS A 227 -12.89 6.80 -23.48
C LYS A 227 -13.46 5.39 -23.48
N ASN A 228 -12.63 4.37 -23.18
CA ASN A 228 -12.99 2.96 -23.34
C ASN A 228 -12.48 2.11 -22.16
N ILE A 229 -12.59 2.60 -20.93
CA ILE A 229 -11.99 1.97 -19.73
C ILE A 229 -12.40 0.50 -19.62
N SER A 230 -13.70 0.17 -19.71
CA SER A 230 -14.18 -1.21 -19.56
C SER A 230 -13.53 -2.17 -20.56
N SER A 231 -13.40 -1.76 -21.83
CA SER A 231 -12.78 -2.60 -22.86
C SER A 231 -11.30 -2.83 -22.60
N TYR A 232 -10.56 -1.79 -22.18
CA TYR A 232 -9.13 -1.93 -21.88
C TYR A 232 -8.89 -2.74 -20.60
N MET A 233 -9.71 -2.55 -19.58
CA MET A 233 -9.65 -3.34 -18.35
C MET A 233 -9.94 -4.82 -18.64
N GLN A 234 -10.95 -5.14 -19.46
CA GLN A 234 -11.23 -6.53 -19.83
C GLN A 234 -10.07 -7.19 -20.59
N LYS A 235 -9.39 -6.45 -21.47
CA LYS A 235 -8.20 -6.97 -22.19
C LYS A 235 -7.04 -7.34 -21.28
N ILE A 236 -6.92 -6.74 -20.09
CA ILE A 236 -5.92 -7.15 -19.09
C ILE A 236 -6.16 -8.61 -18.71
N ILE A 237 -7.40 -8.95 -18.38
CA ILE A 237 -7.81 -10.29 -17.92
C ILE A 237 -7.66 -11.32 -19.04
N GLU A 238 -8.05 -10.94 -20.25
CA GLU A 238 -7.96 -11.83 -21.41
C GLU A 238 -6.51 -12.02 -21.92
N GLY A 239 -5.56 -11.20 -21.45
CA GLY A 239 -4.17 -11.21 -21.93
C GLY A 239 -3.98 -10.65 -23.35
N ASN A 240 -4.92 -9.83 -23.83
CA ASN A 240 -5.04 -9.37 -25.23
C ASN A 240 -4.59 -7.90 -25.46
N LEU A 241 -3.62 -7.42 -24.67
CA LEU A 241 -3.12 -6.04 -24.72
C LEU A 241 -2.04 -5.79 -25.79
#